data_AF-A0AAW5N5Z3-F1
#
_entry.id   AF-A0AAW5N5Z3-F1
#
_cell.length_a   1.000
_cell.length_b   1.000
_cell.length_c   1.000
_cell.angle_alpha   90.00
_cell.angle_beta   90.00
_cell.angle_gamma   90.00
#
_symmetry.space_group_name_H-M   'P 1'
#
loop_
_entity.id
_entity.type
_entity.pdbx_description
1 polymer ?
#
loop_
_entity_poly.entity_id
_entity_poly.type
_entity_poly.pdbx_seq_one_letter_code
_entity_poly.pdbx_strand_id
1 'polypeptide(L)' 'DLGPRAGRFGGEVVAEGDVESIRRHPNSLTGRYLRGELRVPVPPGRRETPPRHRLRIVGARANNLQNLTVDIPLGL' A
#
# COMPACT_ATOMS: atom_id res chain seq x y z
N ASP A 1 -5.34 11.13 -13.82
CA ASP A 1 -5.43 9.65 -13.81
C ASP A 1 -4.89 9.15 -15.15
N LEU A 2 -3.90 8.27 -15.10
CA LEU A 2 -3.23 7.72 -16.28
C LEU A 2 -3.49 6.21 -16.30
N GLY A 3 -3.99 5.70 -17.43
CA GLY A 3 -4.45 4.32 -17.52
C GLY A 3 -4.78 3.95 -18.97
N PRO A 4 -5.55 2.87 -19.24
CA PRO A 4 -6.19 1.97 -18.28
C PRO A 4 -5.25 0.90 -17.71
N ARG A 5 -4.04 0.71 -18.29
CA ARG A 5 -3.06 -0.31 -17.87
C ARG A 5 -1.65 0.27 -17.79
N ALA A 6 -0.63 -0.58 -17.64
CA ALA A 6 0.77 -0.17 -17.50
C ALA A 6 1.57 -0.36 -18.79
N GLY A 7 2.69 0.37 -18.91
CA GLY A 7 3.64 0.24 -20.02
C GLY A 7 3.00 0.55 -21.38
N ARG A 8 3.31 -0.26 -22.40
CA ARG A 8 2.77 -0.12 -23.77
C ARG A 8 1.24 -0.23 -23.88
N PHE A 9 0.57 -0.63 -22.80
CA PHE A 9 -0.90 -0.73 -22.73
C PHE A 9 -1.54 0.39 -21.90
N GLY A 10 -0.73 1.34 -21.43
CA GLY A 10 -1.17 2.55 -20.72
C GLY A 10 -0.82 3.82 -21.49
N GLY A 11 -0.73 4.93 -20.75
CA GLY A 11 -0.34 6.23 -21.30
C GLY A 11 -1.51 7.06 -21.83
N GLU A 12 -2.75 6.59 -21.66
CA GLU A 12 -3.94 7.40 -21.92
C GLU A 12 -4.30 8.23 -20.68
N VAL A 13 -4.68 9.48 -20.91
CA VAL A 13 -5.25 10.35 -19.88
C VAL A 13 -6.71 9.93 -19.67
N VAL A 14 -6.94 9.09 -18.68
CA VAL A 14 -8.28 8.55 -18.37
C VAL A 14 -9.15 9.60 -17.68
N ALA A 15 -8.57 10.42 -16.81
CA ALA A 15 -9.28 11.53 -16.16
C ALA A 15 -8.29 12.63 -15.77
N GLU A 16 -8.71 13.89 -15.83
CA GLU A 16 -7.91 15.06 -15.45
C GLU A 16 -8.81 16.05 -14.68
N GLY A 17 -8.23 16.78 -13.73
CA GLY A 17 -8.96 17.76 -12.91
C GLY A 17 -8.69 17.61 -11.41
N ASP A 18 -9.56 18.23 -10.61
CA ASP A 18 -9.52 18.10 -9.16
C ASP A 18 -9.95 16.70 -8.68
N VAL A 19 -9.79 16.44 -7.38
CA VAL A 19 -10.07 15.13 -6.79
C VAL A 19 -11.54 14.71 -7.02
N GLU A 20 -12.48 15.65 -6.94
CA GLU A 20 -13.90 15.35 -7.17
C GLU A 20 -14.21 15.03 -8.63
N SER A 21 -13.53 15.67 -9.59
CA SER A 21 -13.62 15.37 -11.02
C SER A 21 -13.11 13.95 -11.29
N ILE A 22 -11.95 13.58 -10.73
CA ILE A 22 -11.42 12.21 -10.83
C ILE A 22 -12.39 11.22 -10.17
N ARG A 23 -12.93 11.57 -9.00
CA ARG A 23 -13.87 10.73 -8.26
C ARG A 23 -15.18 10.52 -9.00
N ARG A 24 -15.67 11.47 -9.79
CA ARG A 24 -16.90 11.31 -10.61
C ARG A 24 -16.65 10.66 -11.96
N HIS A 25 -15.39 10.61 -12.41
CA HIS A 25 -15.07 10.05 -13.71
C HIS A 25 -15.34 8.52 -13.73
N PRO A 26 -16.22 8.02 -14.60
CA PRO A 26 -16.71 6.63 -14.55
C PRO A 26 -15.61 5.62 -14.89
N ASN A 27 -14.69 5.99 -15.78
CA ASN A 27 -13.62 5.12 -16.26
C ASN A 27 -12.35 5.18 -15.39
N SER A 28 -12.30 6.09 -14.40
CA SER A 28 -11.13 6.27 -13.55
C SER A 28 -11.01 5.12 -12.56
N LEU A 29 -9.97 4.29 -12.69
CA LEU A 29 -9.67 3.24 -11.72
C LEU A 29 -9.38 3.85 -10.35
N THR A 30 -8.64 4.96 -10.32
CA THR A 30 -8.41 5.75 -9.10
C THR A 30 -9.73 6.23 -8.50
N GLY A 31 -10.63 6.78 -9.32
CA GLY A 31 -11.96 7.23 -8.91
C GLY A 31 -12.77 6.11 -8.24
N ARG A 32 -12.72 4.88 -8.77
CA ARG A 32 -13.40 3.71 -8.17
C ARG A 32 -12.89 3.37 -6.77
N TYR A 33 -11.59 3.50 -6.52
CA TYR A 33 -11.01 3.36 -5.16
C TYR A 33 -11.40 4.55 -4.26
N LEU A 34 -11.38 5.78 -4.77
CA LEU A 34 -11.79 6.98 -4.02
C LEU A 34 -13.28 6.97 -3.64
N ARG A 35 -14.14 6.36 -4.45
CA ARG A 35 -15.57 6.15 -4.15
C ARG A 35 -15.82 4.97 -3.20
N GLY A 36 -14.81 4.13 -2.95
CA GLY A 36 -14.94 2.92 -2.13
C GLY A 36 -15.66 1.76 -2.81
N GLU A 37 -15.94 1.85 -4.11
CA GLU A 37 -16.44 0.74 -4.93
C GLU A 37 -15.42 -0.39 -4.99
N LEU A 38 -14.14 -0.02 -5.10
CA LEU A 38 -13.00 -0.90 -4.97
C LEU A 38 -12.28 -0.60 -3.66
N ARG A 39 -11.81 -1.65 -2.99
CA ARG A 39 -11.04 -1.54 -1.75
C ARG A 39 -10.14 -2.76 -1.60
N VAL A 40 -9.00 -2.58 -0.95
CA VAL A 40 -8.22 -3.69 -0.44
C VAL A 40 -8.86 -4.13 0.88
N PRO A 41 -9.47 -5.32 0.96
CA PRO A 41 -10.16 -5.75 2.17
C PRO A 41 -9.16 -5.96 3.30
N VAL A 42 -9.56 -5.63 4.53
CA VAL A 42 -8.80 -6.03 5.72
C VAL A 42 -9.04 -7.53 5.93
N PRO A 43 -7.98 -8.36 6.00
CA PRO A 43 -8.14 -9.79 6.26
C PRO A 43 -8.87 -10.02 7.59
N PRO A 44 -9.79 -11.00 7.68
CA PRO A 44 -10.58 -11.27 8.89
C PRO A 44 -9.73 -11.76 10.07
N GLY A 45 -8.51 -12.25 9.81
CA GLY A 45 -7.53 -12.63 10.81
C GLY A 45 -6.12 -12.18 10.43
N ARG A 46 -5.20 -12.26 11.39
CA ARG A 46 -3.76 -12.04 11.17
C ARG A 46 -3.05 -13.39 11.26
N ARG A 47 -1.92 -13.54 10.55
CA ARG A 47 -1.08 -14.74 10.67
C ARG A 47 -0.50 -14.80 12.08
N GLU A 48 -0.49 -15.99 12.68
CA GLU A 48 0.08 -16.19 14.00
C GLU A 48 1.59 -15.95 13.99
N THR A 49 2.13 -15.46 15.10
CA THR A 49 3.56 -15.17 15.26
C THR A 49 4.20 -16.19 16.20
N PRO A 50 4.87 -17.25 15.69
CA PRO A 50 5.58 -18.18 16.56
C PRO A 50 6.68 -17.44 17.34
N PRO A 51 6.77 -17.56 18.68
CA PRO A 51 7.73 -16.78 19.48
C PRO A 51 9.19 -16.98 19.09
N ARG A 52 9.54 -18.16 18.56
CA ARG A 52 10.92 -18.58 18.28
C ARG A 52 11.45 -18.17 16.90
N HIS A 53 10.59 -17.70 15.99
CA HIS A 53 11.01 -17.32 14.64
C HIS A 53 11.03 -15.80 14.48
N ARG A 54 12.05 -15.17 15.05
CA ARG A 54 12.22 -13.71 15.01
C ARG A 54 13.66 -13.34 14.70
N LEU A 55 13.84 -12.29 13.90
CA LEU A 55 15.10 -11.61 13.70
C LEU A 55 15.18 -10.44 14.69
N ARG A 56 16.17 -10.47 15.59
CA ARG A 56 16.41 -9.40 16.56
C ARG A 56 17.50 -8.46 16.05
N ILE A 57 17.16 -7.18 15.92
CA ILE A 57 18.13 -6.10 15.71
C ILE A 57 18.38 -5.46 17.07
N VAL A 58 19.65 -5.32 17.48
CA VAL A 58 20.03 -4.82 18.81
C VAL A 58 20.78 -3.51 18.70
N GLY A 59 20.35 -2.50 19.46
CA GLY A 59 21.05 -1.23 19.62
C GLY A 59 21.35 -0.50 18.32
N ALA A 60 20.42 -0.53 17.36
CA ALA A 60 20.56 0.13 16.07
C ALA A 60 20.70 1.66 16.24
N ARG A 61 21.74 2.22 15.61
CA ARG A 61 22.13 3.64 15.73
C ARG A 61 22.49 4.32 14.40
N ALA A 62 22.30 3.64 13.27
CA ALA A 62 22.58 4.24 11.97
C ALA A 62 21.60 5.39 11.68
N ASN A 63 22.08 6.47 11.06
CA ASN A 63 21.30 7.68 10.77
C ASN A 63 20.66 8.27 12.05
N ASN A 64 19.34 8.40 12.07
CA ASN A 64 18.54 8.95 13.16
C ASN A 64 18.04 7.89 14.15
N LEU A 65 18.52 6.64 14.09
CA LEU A 65 18.09 5.57 14.99
C LEU A 65 18.63 5.77 16.41
N GLN A 66 17.75 5.72 17.41
CA GLN A 66 18.06 6.06 18.81
C GLN A 66 18.32 4.80 19.66
N ASN A 67 19.42 4.09 19.40
CA ASN A 67 19.79 2.86 20.12
C ASN A 67 18.64 1.85 20.23
N LEU A 68 18.00 1.57 19.10
CA LEU A 68 16.78 0.77 19.05
C LEU A 68 17.09 -0.74 19.07
N THR A 69 16.40 -1.49 19.93
CA THR A 69 16.34 -2.96 19.87
C THR A 69 14.93 -3.38 19.47
N VAL A 70 14.80 -4.20 18.42
CA VAL A 70 13.50 -4.61 17.86
C VAL A 70 13.52 -6.06 17.36
N ASP A 71 12.38 -6.74 17.50
CA ASP A 71 12.17 -8.11 17.03
C ASP A 71 11.21 -8.19 15.84
N ILE A 72 11.71 -8.62 14.68
CA ILE A 72 10.95 -8.81 13.44
C ILE A 72 10.52 -10.28 13.33
N PRO A 73 9.21 -10.63 13.38
CA PRO A 73 8.75 -12.00 13.19
C PRO A 73 8.91 -12.46 11.73
N LEU A 74 9.36 -13.71 11.54
CA LEU A 74 9.63 -14.29 10.22
C LEU A 74 8.48 -15.18 9.75
N GLY A 75 8.27 -15.27 8.43
CA GLY A 75 7.27 -16.16 7.82
C GLY A 75 5.81 -15.70 7.95
N LEU A 76 5.60 -14.42 8.26
CA LEU A 76 4.29 -13.78 8.41
C LEU A 76 3.62 -13.32 7.14
#